data_AF-A0A9E8NBQ3-F1
#
_entry.id   AF-A0A9E8NBQ3-F1
#
_cell.length_a   1.000
_cell.length_b   1.000
_cell.length_c   1.000
_cell.angle_alpha   90.00
_cell.angle_beta   90.00
_cell.angle_gamma   90.00
#
_symmetry.space_group_name_H-M   'P 1'
#
loop_
_entity.id
_entity.type
_entity.pdbx_description
1 polymer ?
#
loop_
_entity_poly.entity_id
_entity_poly.type
_entity_poly.pdbx_seq_one_letter_code
_entity_poly.pdbx_strand_id
1 'polypeptide(L)'
;MKTSFILAFVLSSGLLFSSCGSKQEDKGQEEEKAEEAKGPIDALQAFADKAKEMGNREAVEPIDFRKLKELLPEKLGSLSRTEATGEKSGAMGFTVSTAEGKYSGGDGESIDIEIIDTGGIAGVSTMTLAAWSIAEIDKETATGYEKTTKLEGYKSFEKYDNQNKSGELNVLVADRYLVNVDGNNVSIDQLKDALKDIDLSKLGDLK
;
A
#
# COMPACT_ATOMS: atom_id res chain seq x y z
N MET A 1 36.28 -5.41 -62.51
CA MET A 1 37.35 -5.65 -61.51
C MET A 1 36.84 -6.73 -60.57
N LYS A 2 37.25 -7.98 -60.81
CA LYS A 2 38.05 -8.83 -59.89
C LYS A 2 37.33 -9.13 -58.56
N THR A 3 37.07 -10.35 -58.08
CA THR A 3 37.19 -11.76 -58.51
C THR A 3 36.57 -12.58 -57.36
N SER A 4 36.04 -13.76 -57.66
CA SER A 4 35.60 -14.83 -56.74
C SER A 4 36.66 -15.27 -55.71
N PHE A 5 36.29 -15.98 -54.64
CA PHE A 5 36.56 -17.42 -54.47
C PHE A 5 36.15 -18.02 -53.10
N ILE A 6 35.80 -19.30 -53.17
CA ILE A 6 35.40 -20.31 -52.17
C ILE A 6 36.63 -20.90 -51.44
N LEU A 7 36.48 -21.39 -50.19
CA LEU A 7 37.07 -22.62 -49.60
C LEU A 7 36.71 -22.68 -48.09
N ALA A 8 35.90 -23.61 -47.55
CA ALA A 8 36.09 -25.06 -47.34
C ALA A 8 37.24 -25.45 -46.37
N PHE A 9 36.83 -25.75 -45.12
CA PHE A 9 37.18 -26.90 -44.26
C PHE A 9 38.57 -27.57 -44.43
N VAL A 10 39.46 -27.49 -43.43
CA VAL A 10 40.40 -28.57 -43.08
C VAL A 10 40.73 -28.60 -41.57
N LEU A 11 40.53 -29.79 -41.02
CA LEU A 11 40.97 -30.40 -39.75
C LEU A 11 42.46 -30.19 -39.42
N SER A 12 42.82 -29.91 -38.17
CA SER A 12 44.05 -30.48 -37.60
C SER A 12 44.02 -30.52 -36.07
N SER A 13 44.29 -31.72 -35.56
CA SER A 13 44.42 -32.11 -34.17
C SER A 13 45.57 -31.40 -33.46
N GLY A 14 45.34 -31.03 -32.21
CA GLY A 14 46.36 -30.66 -31.24
C GLY A 14 45.90 -30.99 -29.83
N LEU A 15 45.99 -32.27 -29.46
CA LEU A 15 45.89 -32.74 -28.08
C LEU A 15 47.30 -33.02 -27.54
N LEU A 16 47.42 -32.90 -26.22
CA LEU A 16 48.53 -33.26 -25.30
C LEU A 16 49.55 -32.11 -25.08
N PHE A 17 49.94 -31.67 -23.87
CA PHE A 17 49.92 -32.25 -22.53
C PHE A 17 49.80 -31.18 -21.42
N SER A 18 49.13 -31.57 -20.34
CA SER A 18 49.35 -31.26 -18.92
C SER A 18 50.17 -30.03 -18.50
N SER A 19 49.51 -29.09 -17.83
CA SER A 19 50.04 -28.48 -16.60
C SER A 19 48.92 -27.93 -15.73
N CYS A 20 48.86 -28.42 -14.48
CA CYS A 20 47.96 -27.95 -13.42
C CYS A 20 48.09 -26.44 -13.16
N GLY A 21 46.95 -25.79 -12.96
CA GLY A 21 46.87 -24.38 -12.57
C GLY A 21 45.42 -23.93 -12.47
N SER A 22 44.65 -24.55 -11.59
CA SER A 22 43.24 -24.20 -11.34
C SER A 22 43.11 -22.87 -10.61
N LYS A 23 42.72 -21.81 -11.33
CA LYS A 23 41.88 -20.72 -10.80
C LYS A 23 41.34 -19.89 -11.98
N GLN A 24 40.14 -20.24 -12.43
CA GLN A 24 39.36 -19.41 -13.36
C GLN A 24 38.06 -19.08 -12.63
N GLU A 25 37.96 -17.84 -12.20
CA GLU A 25 36.74 -17.23 -11.68
C GLU A 25 35.86 -16.90 -12.89
N ASP A 26 34.74 -17.61 -12.98
CA ASP A 26 33.64 -17.39 -13.91
C ASP A 26 32.82 -16.20 -13.39
N LYS A 27 32.83 -15.08 -14.13
CA LYS A 27 31.96 -13.93 -13.84
C LYS A 27 30.59 -14.21 -14.46
N GLY A 28 29.78 -14.87 -13.65
CA GLY A 28 28.36 -15.07 -13.87
C GLY A 28 27.63 -13.75 -14.09
N GLN A 29 26.62 -13.85 -14.95
CA GLN A 29 25.61 -12.85 -15.22
C GLN A 29 24.90 -12.49 -13.91
N GLU A 30 24.99 -11.22 -13.51
CA GLU A 30 24.14 -10.63 -12.49
C GLU A 30 22.77 -10.38 -13.13
N GLU A 31 21.90 -11.40 -13.09
CA GLU A 31 20.46 -11.21 -13.18
C GLU A 31 19.99 -10.60 -11.85
N GLU A 32 19.59 -9.33 -11.93
CA GLU A 32 18.93 -8.57 -10.88
C GLU A 32 17.62 -9.29 -10.52
N LYS A 33 17.61 -10.02 -9.38
CA LYS A 33 16.42 -10.63 -8.82
C LYS A 33 15.44 -9.55 -8.39
N ALA A 34 14.52 -9.17 -9.28
CA ALA A 34 13.20 -8.73 -8.88
C ALA A 34 12.45 -9.96 -8.36
N GLU A 35 12.27 -10.06 -7.05
CA GLU A 35 11.45 -11.06 -6.39
C GLU A 35 9.97 -10.80 -6.75
N GLU A 36 9.52 -11.35 -7.87
CA GLU A 36 8.09 -11.51 -8.15
C GLU A 36 7.57 -12.66 -7.27
N ALA A 37 6.75 -12.35 -6.26
CA ALA A 37 5.98 -13.36 -5.56
C ALA A 37 5.09 -14.11 -6.57
N LYS A 38 5.34 -15.40 -6.78
CA LYS A 38 4.71 -16.19 -7.85
C LYS A 38 4.10 -17.46 -7.30
N GLY A 39 3.03 -17.30 -6.52
CA GLY A 39 2.05 -18.35 -6.31
C GLY A 39 1.25 -18.23 -5.01
N PRO A 40 0.15 -19.00 -4.86
CA PRO A 40 -0.66 -19.04 -3.64
C PRO A 40 0.12 -19.44 -2.37
N ILE A 41 1.24 -20.16 -2.52
CA ILE A 41 2.12 -20.57 -1.41
C ILE A 41 2.95 -19.38 -0.90
N ASP A 42 3.46 -18.53 -1.80
CA ASP A 42 4.25 -17.35 -1.44
C ASP A 42 3.38 -16.31 -0.73
N ALA A 43 2.15 -16.12 -1.20
CA ALA A 43 1.17 -15.25 -0.53
C ALA A 43 0.82 -15.76 0.89
N LEU A 44 0.70 -17.08 1.06
CA LEU A 44 0.44 -17.68 2.38
C LEU A 44 1.64 -17.53 3.32
N GLN A 45 2.86 -17.66 2.80
CA GLN A 45 4.09 -17.47 3.56
C GLN A 45 4.25 -15.99 3.97
N ALA A 46 4.06 -15.05 3.04
CA ALA A 46 4.10 -13.61 3.33
C ALA A 46 3.04 -13.21 4.37
N PHE A 47 1.84 -13.80 4.30
CA PHE A 47 0.82 -13.64 5.32
C PHE A 47 1.29 -14.14 6.69
N ALA A 48 1.85 -15.35 6.76
CA ALA A 48 2.34 -15.95 7.99
C ALA A 48 3.47 -15.13 8.63
N ASP A 49 4.39 -14.61 7.81
CA ASP A 49 5.51 -13.78 8.26
C ASP A 49 5.01 -12.42 8.78
N LYS A 50 4.09 -11.76 8.06
CA LYS A 50 3.50 -10.50 8.51
C LYS A 50 2.65 -10.69 9.78
N ALA A 51 1.90 -11.79 9.88
CA ALA A 51 1.15 -12.12 11.08
C ALA A 51 2.07 -12.36 12.30
N LYS A 52 3.21 -13.01 12.10
CA LYS A 52 4.22 -13.22 13.14
C LYS A 52 4.91 -11.92 13.55
N GLU A 53 5.26 -11.06 12.60
CA GLU A 53 5.84 -9.75 12.87
C GLU A 53 4.87 -8.89 13.69
N MET A 54 3.60 -8.80 13.26
CA MET A 54 2.59 -8.02 13.96
C MET A 54 2.20 -8.62 15.31
N GLY A 55 2.18 -9.95 15.45
CA GLY A 55 1.92 -10.63 16.73
C GLY A 55 3.02 -10.44 17.76
N ASN A 56 4.25 -10.11 17.32
CA ASN A 56 5.38 -9.81 18.20
C ASN A 56 5.49 -8.32 18.56
N ARG A 57 4.68 -7.43 17.95
CA ARG A 57 4.65 -6.02 18.33
C ARG A 57 3.89 -5.86 19.65
N GLU A 58 4.49 -5.21 20.63
CA GLU A 58 3.79 -4.82 21.84
C GLU A 58 2.72 -3.79 21.49
N ALA A 59 1.51 -3.98 22.01
CA ALA A 59 0.48 -2.96 21.94
C ALA A 59 0.95 -1.70 22.67
N VAL A 60 0.75 -0.57 22.03
CA VAL A 60 1.02 0.77 22.56
C VAL A 60 -0.29 1.49 22.83
N GLU A 61 -0.27 2.49 23.69
CA GLU A 61 -1.46 3.32 23.88
C GLU A 61 -1.77 4.10 22.59
N PRO A 62 -3.03 4.11 22.12
CA PRO A 62 -3.42 4.95 20.99
C PRO A 62 -3.16 6.43 21.26
N ILE A 63 -2.71 7.13 20.21
CA ILE A 63 -2.62 8.58 20.16
C ILE A 63 -3.97 9.17 20.55
N ASP A 64 -3.94 10.22 21.38
CA ASP A 64 -5.18 10.93 21.74
C ASP A 64 -5.87 11.51 20.48
N PHE A 65 -7.17 11.25 20.33
CA PHE A 65 -7.96 11.68 19.17
C PHE A 65 -7.84 13.18 18.88
N ARG A 66 -7.52 14.03 19.87
CA ARG A 66 -7.33 15.46 19.64
C ARG A 66 -6.16 15.72 18.69
N LYS A 67 -5.07 14.95 18.81
CA LYS A 67 -3.93 15.02 17.90
C LYS A 67 -4.26 14.47 16.51
N LEU A 68 -5.05 13.39 16.43
CA LEU A 68 -5.52 12.87 15.15
C LEU A 68 -6.42 13.90 14.45
N LYS A 69 -7.31 14.55 15.21
CA LYS A 69 -8.23 15.57 14.72
C LYS A 69 -7.52 16.81 14.16
N GLU A 70 -6.32 17.13 14.66
CA GLU A 70 -5.47 18.20 14.12
C GLU A 70 -4.99 17.91 12.68
N LEU A 71 -5.02 16.65 12.24
CA LEU A 71 -4.67 16.25 10.86
C LEU A 71 -5.83 16.36 9.88
N LEU A 72 -7.05 16.60 10.38
CA LEU A 72 -8.20 16.86 9.52
C LEU A 72 -8.11 18.31 9.02
N PRO A 73 -8.04 18.55 7.70
CA PRO A 73 -7.98 19.91 7.17
C PRO A 73 -9.30 20.67 7.36
N GLU A 74 -9.27 22.00 7.23
CA GLU A 74 -10.50 22.81 7.26
C GLU A 74 -11.28 22.75 5.95
N LYS A 75 -10.61 22.40 4.85
CA LYS A 75 -11.16 22.32 3.50
C LYS A 75 -10.50 21.19 2.72
N LEU A 76 -11.26 20.63 1.77
CA LEU A 76 -10.79 19.68 0.76
C LEU A 76 -11.23 20.23 -0.60
N GLY A 77 -10.34 20.94 -1.29
CA GLY A 77 -10.72 21.69 -2.50
C GLY A 77 -11.87 22.69 -2.23
N SER A 78 -13.02 22.47 -2.88
CA SER A 78 -14.24 23.27 -2.70
C SER A 78 -15.09 22.86 -1.48
N LEU A 79 -14.86 21.68 -0.91
CA LEU A 79 -15.64 21.16 0.21
C LEU A 79 -15.13 21.77 1.52
N SER A 80 -16.05 22.32 2.32
CA SER A 80 -15.73 22.86 3.64
C SER A 80 -16.03 21.84 4.72
N ARG A 81 -15.17 21.75 5.74
CA ARG A 81 -15.44 20.88 6.90
C ARG A 81 -16.67 21.38 7.65
N THR A 82 -17.68 20.54 7.77
CA THR A 82 -18.93 20.80 8.49
C THR A 82 -18.89 20.26 9.91
N GLU A 83 -18.15 19.19 10.14
CA GLU A 83 -18.01 18.53 11.45
C GLU A 83 -16.58 18.04 11.66
N ALA A 84 -16.10 18.09 12.90
CA ALA A 84 -14.84 17.48 13.31
C ALA A 84 -14.98 16.90 14.73
N THR A 85 -15.15 15.58 14.79
CA THR A 85 -15.35 14.83 16.04
C THR A 85 -14.14 13.96 16.32
N GLY A 86 -14.11 13.40 17.51
CA GLY A 86 -13.14 12.38 17.83
C GLY A 86 -13.45 11.77 19.18
N GLU A 87 -13.06 10.53 19.34
CA GLU A 87 -13.33 9.74 20.52
C GLU A 87 -12.21 8.76 20.83
N LYS A 88 -12.21 8.31 22.07
CA LYS A 88 -11.42 7.18 22.53
C LYS A 88 -12.41 6.18 23.10
N SER A 89 -12.45 4.99 22.52
CA SER A 89 -13.32 3.90 22.94
C SER A 89 -12.47 2.68 23.29
N GLY A 90 -12.95 1.82 24.18
CA GLY A 90 -12.18 0.66 24.60
C GLY A 90 -13.03 -0.42 25.24
N ALA A 91 -12.63 -1.67 25.02
CA ALA A 91 -13.29 -2.86 25.54
C ALA A 91 -12.26 -4.00 25.65
N MET A 92 -12.43 -4.89 26.64
CA MET A 92 -11.61 -6.09 26.79
C MET A 92 -10.08 -5.83 26.84
N GLY A 93 -9.66 -4.69 27.39
CA GLY A 93 -8.25 -4.29 27.45
C GLY A 93 -7.70 -3.66 26.17
N PHE A 94 -8.53 -3.47 25.16
CA PHE A 94 -8.18 -2.79 23.92
C PHE A 94 -8.74 -1.38 23.91
N THR A 95 -7.99 -0.46 23.34
CA THR A 95 -8.40 0.93 23.15
C THR A 95 -8.20 1.31 21.69
N VAL A 96 -9.13 2.08 21.15
CA VAL A 96 -9.07 2.67 19.82
C VAL A 96 -9.27 4.16 19.98
N SER A 97 -8.50 4.94 19.23
CA SER A 97 -8.73 6.38 19.11
C SER A 97 -9.09 6.72 17.68
N THR A 98 -10.16 7.49 17.51
CA THR A 98 -10.70 7.85 16.20
C THR A 98 -10.88 9.36 16.12
N ALA A 99 -10.55 9.96 14.98
CA ALA A 99 -10.97 11.30 14.61
C ALA A 99 -11.73 11.25 13.27
N GLU A 100 -12.84 11.98 13.19
CA GLU A 100 -13.71 12.01 12.02
C GLU A 100 -13.90 13.46 11.56
N GLY A 101 -13.82 13.68 10.26
CA GLY A 101 -14.10 14.96 9.62
C GLY A 101 -15.11 14.78 8.49
N LYS A 102 -16.19 15.56 8.53
CA LYS A 102 -17.19 15.58 7.46
C LYS A 102 -17.05 16.83 6.64
N TYR A 103 -17.13 16.69 5.33
CA TYR A 103 -16.93 17.77 4.39
C TYR A 103 -18.07 17.78 3.39
N SER A 104 -18.57 18.97 3.07
CA SER A 104 -19.66 19.12 2.12
C SER A 104 -19.42 20.29 1.17
N GLY A 105 -19.83 20.12 -0.07
CA GLY A 105 -19.70 21.07 -1.16
C GLY A 105 -21.04 21.43 -1.81
N GLY A 106 -20.97 21.98 -3.01
CA GLY A 106 -22.14 22.20 -3.85
C GLY A 106 -22.70 20.87 -4.37
N ASP A 107 -23.93 20.90 -4.90
CA ASP A 107 -24.52 19.79 -5.64
C ASP A 107 -24.55 18.42 -4.91
N GLY A 108 -24.50 18.41 -3.58
CA GLY A 108 -24.51 17.18 -2.79
C GLY A 108 -23.17 16.43 -2.73
N GLU A 109 -22.08 17.08 -3.14
CA GLU A 109 -20.72 16.59 -2.92
C GLU A 109 -20.44 16.45 -1.41
N SER A 110 -19.95 15.28 -1.00
CA SER A 110 -19.45 15.08 0.36
C SER A 110 -18.26 14.14 0.38
N ILE A 111 -17.37 14.40 1.35
CA ILE A 111 -16.27 13.53 1.71
C ILE A 111 -16.30 13.37 3.22
N ASP A 112 -16.15 12.14 3.69
CA ASP A 112 -15.97 11.81 5.09
C ASP A 112 -14.57 11.21 5.27
N ILE A 113 -13.80 11.73 6.23
CA ILE A 113 -12.46 11.24 6.55
C ILE A 113 -12.48 10.68 7.96
N GLU A 114 -11.98 9.45 8.13
CA GLU A 114 -11.77 8.80 9.42
C GLU A 114 -10.29 8.46 9.60
N ILE A 115 -9.71 8.85 10.73
CA ILE A 115 -8.34 8.47 11.13
C ILE A 115 -8.44 7.63 12.40
N ILE A 116 -8.02 6.37 12.31
CA ILE A 116 -8.09 5.39 13.39
C ILE A 116 -6.67 5.01 13.83
N ASP A 117 -6.43 5.06 15.14
CA ASP A 117 -5.27 4.45 15.79
C ASP A 117 -5.72 3.33 16.72
N THR A 118 -5.30 2.10 16.42
CA THR A 118 -5.58 0.92 17.23
C THR A 118 -4.50 0.63 18.28
N GLY A 119 -3.54 1.53 18.48
CA GLY A 119 -2.50 1.36 19.50
C GLY A 119 -1.61 0.16 19.22
N GLY A 120 -1.33 -0.15 17.95
CA GLY A 120 -0.41 -1.24 17.62
C GLY A 120 -0.83 -2.63 18.12
N ILE A 121 -2.13 -2.88 18.38
CA ILE A 121 -2.71 -4.24 18.54
C ILE A 121 -2.74 -4.95 17.17
N ALA A 122 -1.63 -4.81 16.43
CA ALA A 122 -1.49 -4.95 14.99
C ALA A 122 -1.81 -6.37 14.47
N GLY A 123 -1.97 -7.36 15.34
CA GLY A 123 -2.22 -8.74 14.91
C GLY A 123 -3.67 -9.08 14.54
N VAL A 124 -4.70 -8.53 15.18
CA VAL A 124 -6.08 -9.05 14.97
C VAL A 124 -7.08 -7.96 14.61
N SER A 125 -7.11 -6.84 15.32
CA SER A 125 -8.03 -5.74 15.02
C SER A 125 -7.63 -5.03 13.73
N THR A 126 -6.37 -4.61 13.60
CA THR A 126 -5.86 -4.01 12.35
C THR A 126 -5.92 -4.99 11.18
N MET A 127 -5.67 -6.29 11.39
CA MET A 127 -5.85 -7.30 10.34
C MET A 127 -7.31 -7.45 9.90
N THR A 128 -8.26 -7.30 10.82
CA THR A 128 -9.70 -7.35 10.49
C THR A 128 -10.11 -6.11 9.69
N LEU A 129 -9.67 -4.93 10.12
CA LEU A 129 -10.02 -3.65 9.48
C LEU A 129 -9.25 -3.40 8.16
N ALA A 130 -8.03 -3.93 8.05
CA ALA A 130 -7.15 -3.76 6.91
C ALA A 130 -6.77 -5.10 6.25
N ALA A 131 -7.69 -6.06 6.21
CA ALA A 131 -7.46 -7.36 5.56
C ALA A 131 -7.10 -7.22 4.07
N TRP A 132 -7.54 -6.15 3.42
CA TRP A 132 -7.16 -5.80 2.05
C TRP A 132 -5.66 -5.48 1.91
N SER A 133 -4.97 -5.07 3.00
CA SER A 133 -3.56 -4.62 2.95
C SER A 133 -2.55 -5.74 2.69
N ILE A 134 -2.96 -6.98 2.83
CA ILE A 134 -2.18 -8.20 2.55
C ILE A 134 -2.61 -8.90 1.27
N ALA A 135 -3.69 -8.41 0.65
CA ALA A 135 -4.20 -8.95 -0.59
C ALA A 135 -3.63 -8.20 -1.81
N GLU A 136 -3.60 -8.90 -2.93
CA GLU A 136 -3.52 -8.30 -4.25
C GLU A 136 -4.92 -8.35 -4.85
N ILE A 137 -5.59 -7.20 -4.84
CA ILE A 137 -6.92 -7.03 -5.41
C ILE A 137 -6.77 -6.24 -6.70
N ASP A 138 -7.32 -6.79 -7.77
CA ASP A 138 -7.53 -6.11 -9.04
C ASP A 138 -8.83 -6.63 -9.64
N LYS A 139 -9.88 -5.81 -9.59
CA LYS A 139 -11.23 -6.21 -9.95
C LYS A 139 -11.93 -5.06 -10.65
N GLU A 140 -12.50 -5.35 -11.81
CA GLU A 140 -13.33 -4.44 -12.58
C GLU A 140 -14.80 -4.88 -12.52
N THR A 141 -15.72 -3.91 -12.54
CA THR A 141 -17.16 -4.13 -12.65
C THR A 141 -17.70 -3.38 -13.87
N ALA A 142 -18.99 -3.55 -14.19
CA ALA A 142 -19.60 -2.81 -15.29
C ALA A 142 -19.58 -1.27 -15.09
N THR A 143 -19.47 -0.80 -13.85
CA THR A 143 -19.57 0.63 -13.48
C THR A 143 -18.35 1.14 -12.74
N GLY A 144 -17.37 0.31 -12.40
CA GLY A 144 -16.35 0.68 -11.42
C GLY A 144 -15.26 -0.35 -11.24
N TYR A 145 -14.53 -0.24 -10.13
CA TYR A 145 -13.43 -1.14 -9.80
C TYR A 145 -13.13 -1.17 -8.31
N GLU A 146 -12.36 -2.18 -7.91
CA GLU A 146 -11.76 -2.36 -6.59
C GLU A 146 -10.31 -2.79 -6.83
N LYS A 147 -9.35 -2.12 -6.20
CA LYS A 147 -7.94 -2.52 -6.30
C LYS A 147 -7.16 -2.23 -5.04
N THR A 148 -6.11 -3.00 -4.80
CA THR A 148 -5.05 -2.62 -3.88
C THR A 148 -3.94 -1.93 -4.64
N THR A 149 -3.43 -0.82 -4.11
CA THR A 149 -2.40 0.00 -4.76
C THR A 149 -1.49 0.66 -3.73
N LYS A 150 -0.71 1.67 -4.15
CA LYS A 150 -0.05 2.60 -3.25
C LYS A 150 -0.51 4.03 -3.52
N LEU A 151 -0.99 4.71 -2.49
CA LEU A 151 -1.30 6.15 -2.51
C LEU A 151 -0.37 6.84 -1.52
N GLU A 152 0.27 7.94 -1.94
CA GLU A 152 1.27 8.66 -1.13
C GLU A 152 2.38 7.76 -0.55
N GLY A 153 2.72 6.66 -1.25
CA GLY A 153 3.73 5.68 -0.84
C GLY A 153 3.25 4.61 0.14
N TYR A 154 2.03 4.72 0.67
CA TYR A 154 1.45 3.78 1.63
C TYR A 154 0.60 2.71 0.94
N LYS A 155 0.48 1.51 1.53
CA LYS A 155 -0.41 0.46 1.00
C LYS A 155 -1.86 0.92 1.14
N SER A 156 -2.61 0.83 0.05
CA SER A 156 -3.96 1.37 -0.03
C SER A 156 -4.93 0.41 -0.71
N PHE A 157 -6.22 0.54 -0.39
CA PHE A 157 -7.34 -0.01 -1.14
C PHE A 157 -8.13 1.15 -1.75
N GLU A 158 -8.49 1.00 -3.02
CA GLU A 158 -9.22 1.99 -3.80
C GLU A 158 -10.42 1.31 -4.44
N LYS A 159 -11.62 1.78 -4.11
CA LYS A 159 -12.88 1.34 -4.71
C LYS A 159 -13.62 2.54 -5.25
N TYR A 160 -14.16 2.43 -6.46
CA TYR A 160 -14.86 3.55 -7.07
C TYR A 160 -15.95 3.07 -8.04
N ASP A 161 -17.12 3.74 -8.01
CA ASP A 161 -18.22 3.57 -8.95
C ASP A 161 -18.39 4.85 -9.77
N ASN A 162 -18.17 4.76 -11.08
CA ASN A 162 -18.22 5.89 -12.01
C ASN A 162 -19.66 6.39 -12.26
N GLN A 163 -20.65 5.51 -12.14
CA GLN A 163 -22.05 5.87 -12.38
C GLN A 163 -22.61 6.67 -11.21
N ASN A 164 -22.32 6.24 -9.98
CA ASN A 164 -22.78 6.88 -8.75
C ASN A 164 -21.86 8.01 -8.29
N LYS A 165 -20.65 8.10 -8.85
CA LYS A 165 -19.60 9.04 -8.43
C LYS A 165 -19.33 8.94 -6.93
N SER A 166 -19.15 7.70 -6.47
CA SER A 166 -18.86 7.40 -5.08
C SER A 166 -17.70 6.43 -4.99
N GLY A 167 -16.96 6.51 -3.90
CA GLY A 167 -15.79 5.67 -3.72
C GLY A 167 -15.20 5.76 -2.32
N GLU A 168 -14.20 4.92 -2.11
CA GLU A 168 -13.58 4.66 -0.83
C GLU A 168 -12.08 4.52 -1.06
N LEU A 169 -11.29 5.27 -0.29
CA LEU A 169 -9.85 5.07 -0.16
C LEU A 169 -9.55 4.65 1.28
N ASN A 170 -8.93 3.48 1.45
CA ASN A 170 -8.37 3.07 2.74
C ASN A 170 -6.86 3.06 2.64
N VAL A 171 -6.17 3.64 3.61
CA VAL A 171 -4.70 3.76 3.61
C VAL A 171 -4.13 3.30 4.95
N LEU A 172 -3.18 2.38 4.89
CA LEU A 172 -2.47 1.88 6.07
C LEU A 172 -1.13 2.63 6.21
N VAL A 173 -1.03 3.46 7.24
CA VAL A 173 0.14 4.30 7.52
C VAL A 173 0.92 3.70 8.71
N ALA A 174 2.22 3.51 8.52
CA ALA A 174 3.16 2.97 9.52
C ALA A 174 2.71 1.64 10.18
N ASP A 175 1.98 0.78 9.43
CA ASP A 175 1.36 -0.46 9.91
C ASP A 175 0.51 -0.31 11.21
N ARG A 176 0.01 0.91 11.46
CA ARG A 176 -0.66 1.27 12.72
C ARG A 176 -1.94 2.07 12.49
N TYR A 177 -1.85 3.12 11.67
CA TYR A 177 -2.95 4.05 11.46
C TYR A 177 -3.72 3.67 10.20
N LEU A 178 -5.05 3.69 10.31
CA LEU A 178 -5.94 3.51 9.17
C LEU A 178 -6.57 4.87 8.85
N VAL A 179 -6.44 5.30 7.60
CA VAL A 179 -7.09 6.50 7.08
C VAL A 179 -8.11 6.07 6.04
N ASN A 180 -9.38 6.34 6.32
CA ASN A 180 -10.50 6.06 5.44
C ASN A 180 -11.01 7.38 4.85
N VAL A 181 -11.24 7.40 3.55
CA VAL A 181 -11.80 8.55 2.82
C VAL A 181 -12.97 8.05 1.98
N ASP A 182 -14.18 8.36 2.41
CA ASP A 182 -15.43 7.99 1.74
C ASP A 182 -15.99 9.19 0.98
N GLY A 183 -16.39 8.96 -0.27
CA GLY A 183 -16.87 9.98 -1.19
C GLY A 183 -18.27 9.73 -1.70
N ASN A 184 -19.08 10.78 -1.76
CA ASN A 184 -20.36 10.78 -2.44
C ASN A 184 -20.50 11.98 -3.39
N ASN A 185 -20.95 11.68 -4.62
CA ASN A 185 -21.03 12.63 -5.73
C ASN A 185 -19.70 13.36 -6.04
N VAL A 186 -18.56 12.70 -5.81
CA VAL A 186 -17.22 13.25 -6.05
C VAL A 186 -16.42 12.33 -6.96
N SER A 187 -15.50 12.91 -7.74
CA SER A 187 -14.58 12.16 -8.59
C SER A 187 -13.50 11.41 -7.79
N ILE A 188 -12.93 10.36 -8.38
CA ILE A 188 -11.77 9.67 -7.79
C ILE A 188 -10.57 10.61 -7.58
N ASP A 189 -10.38 11.58 -8.47
CA ASP A 189 -9.29 12.56 -8.35
C ASP A 189 -9.52 13.48 -7.14
N GLN A 190 -10.76 13.92 -6.90
CA GLN A 190 -11.11 14.67 -5.68
C GLN A 190 -10.84 13.87 -4.41
N LEU A 191 -11.10 12.54 -4.39
CA LEU A 191 -10.76 11.70 -3.24
C LEU A 191 -9.26 11.58 -3.02
N LYS A 192 -8.48 11.43 -4.10
CA LYS A 192 -7.01 11.36 -4.01
C LYS A 192 -6.39 12.67 -3.59
N ASP A 193 -6.94 13.79 -4.06
CA ASP A 193 -6.49 15.11 -3.63
C ASP A 193 -6.87 15.37 -2.17
N ALA A 194 -8.05 14.94 -1.73
CA ALA A 194 -8.43 15.00 -0.32
C ALA A 194 -7.48 14.20 0.58
N LEU A 195 -7.04 13.02 0.13
CA LEU A 195 -6.04 12.22 0.86
C LEU A 195 -4.68 12.94 0.95
N LYS A 196 -4.23 13.62 -0.12
CA LYS A 196 -2.97 14.39 -0.13
C LYS A 196 -2.99 15.58 0.82
N ASP A 197 -4.16 16.15 1.08
CA ASP A 197 -4.33 17.25 2.03
C ASP A 197 -4.16 16.79 3.50
N ILE A 198 -4.15 15.48 3.76
CA ILE A 198 -3.83 14.90 5.06
C ILE A 198 -2.32 14.67 5.16
N ASP A 199 -1.68 15.18 6.21
CA ASP A 199 -0.24 14.97 6.44
C ASP A 199 0.04 13.55 6.97
N LEU A 200 0.06 12.57 6.05
CA LEU A 200 0.29 11.15 6.35
C LEU A 200 1.70 10.88 6.89
N SER A 201 2.68 11.70 6.51
CA SER A 201 4.03 11.61 7.07
C SER A 201 4.03 11.97 8.55
N LYS A 202 3.42 13.11 8.91
CA LYS A 202 3.26 13.52 10.31
C LYS A 202 2.46 12.51 11.10
N LEU A 203 1.40 11.92 10.52
CA LEU A 203 0.63 10.85 11.15
C LEU A 203 1.53 9.66 11.50
N GLY A 204 2.35 9.20 10.56
CA GLY A 204 3.28 8.09 10.77
C GLY A 204 4.36 8.37 11.84
N ASP A 205 4.69 9.63 12.09
CA ASP A 205 5.68 10.05 13.08
C ASP A 205 5.09 10.24 14.50
N LEU A 206 3.77 10.16 14.69
CA LEU A 206 3.15 10.25 16.00
C LEU A 206 3.55 9.06 16.89
N LYS A 207 3.85 9.33 18.16
CA LYS A 207 4.23 8.34 19.18
C LYS A 207 3.27 8.33 20.35
#